data_AF-X1DUZ5-F1
#
_entry.id   AF-X1DUZ5-F1
#
_cell.length_a   1.000
_cell.length_b   1.000
_cell.length_c   1.000
_cell.angle_alpha   90.00
_cell.angle_beta   90.00
_cell.angle_gamma   90.00
#
_symmetry.space_group_name_H-M   'P 1'
#
loop_
_entity.id
_entity.type
_entity.pdbx_description
1 polymer ?
#
loop_
_entity_poly.entity_id
_entity_poly.type
_entity_poly.pdbx_seq_one_letter_code
_entity_poly.pdbx_strand_id
1 'polypeptide(L)'
;MDTKTKATLGILFLEQQHETFIFPEDTDETVEFVAAAANTWSAWTEITDGAVTFTSKLSTNDGHISAMVIEEVDTVDKRYMIEVSTGPNYSIISRHRFTSGAAPILPALQFIRVRSKLIHAGETIYYRMKCEQAGPKKCKVYFRYHFH
;
A
#
# COMPACT_ATOMS: atom_id res chain seq x y z
N MET A 1 0.54 35.92 17.14
CA MET A 1 1.30 34.92 16.36
C MET A 1 0.89 35.07 14.92
N ASP A 2 1.84 35.32 14.01
CA ASP A 2 1.51 35.53 12.60
C ASP A 2 1.14 34.20 11.91
N THR A 3 0.51 34.31 10.74
CA THR A 3 -0.02 33.17 9.98
C THR A 3 1.09 32.22 9.54
N LYS A 4 2.29 32.75 9.28
CA LYS A 4 3.46 31.96 8.88
C LYS A 4 3.95 31.08 10.03
N THR A 5 4.08 31.63 11.23
CA THR A 5 4.52 30.91 12.43
C THR A 5 3.49 29.82 12.81
N LYS A 6 2.19 30.08 12.64
CA LYS A 6 1.15 29.05 12.84
C LYS A 6 1.26 27.91 11.83
N ALA A 7 1.50 28.21 10.55
CA ALA A 7 1.68 27.20 9.52
C ALA A 7 2.93 26.34 9.77
N THR A 8 4.05 26.98 10.13
CA THR A 8 5.31 26.27 10.45
C THR A 8 5.16 25.37 11.68
N LEU A 9 4.49 25.83 12.74
CA LEU A 9 4.23 24.99 13.91
C LEU A 9 3.25 23.85 13.60
N GLY A 10 2.26 24.07 12.74
CA GLY A 10 1.34 23.02 12.29
C GLY A 10 2.07 21.86 11.61
N ILE A 11 3.02 22.18 10.72
CA ILE A 11 3.86 21.18 10.05
C ILE A 11 4.74 20.44 11.08
N LEU A 12 5.41 21.18 11.98
CA LEU A 12 6.25 20.55 13.01
C LEU A 12 5.46 19.63 13.96
N PHE A 13 4.20 19.94 14.27
CA PHE A 13 3.34 19.05 15.04
C PHE A 13 2.94 17.81 14.24
N LEU A 14 2.68 17.95 12.93
CA LEU A 14 2.37 16.81 12.05
C LEU A 14 3.56 15.85 11.95
N GLU A 15 4.77 16.38 11.71
CA GLU A 15 6.01 15.59 11.69
C GLU A 15 6.28 14.88 13.03
N GLN A 16 5.79 15.44 14.14
CA GLN A 16 5.94 14.88 15.49
C GLN A 16 4.82 13.88 15.86
N GLN A 17 3.71 13.87 15.11
CA GLN A 17 2.62 12.92 15.31
C GLN A 17 2.98 11.58 14.65
N HIS A 18 3.37 10.62 15.48
CA HIS A 18 3.51 9.21 15.09
C HIS A 18 2.16 8.50 14.89
N GLU A 19 1.08 9.25 14.67
CA GLU A 19 -0.25 8.68 14.44
C GLU A 19 -0.30 8.12 13.02
N THR A 20 -0.55 6.81 12.91
CA THR A 20 -0.69 6.15 11.62
C THR A 20 -2.17 5.97 11.30
N PHE A 21 -2.57 6.45 10.14
CA PHE A 21 -3.89 6.23 9.56
C PHE A 21 -3.95 4.87 8.84
N ILE A 22 -5.17 4.41 8.54
CA ILE A 22 -5.43 3.16 7.84
C ILE A 22 -6.20 3.47 6.55
N PHE A 23 -5.88 2.74 5.48
CA PHE A 23 -6.66 2.74 4.24
C PHE A 23 -6.89 1.30 3.77
N PRO A 24 -8.14 0.86 3.57
CA PRO A 24 -9.39 1.59 3.83
C PRO A 24 -9.64 1.86 5.32
N GLU A 25 -10.64 2.68 5.65
CA GLU A 25 -10.86 3.14 7.04
C GLU A 25 -11.81 2.23 7.81
N ASP A 26 -12.83 1.71 7.13
CA ASP A 26 -13.85 0.85 7.74
C ASP A 26 -13.45 -0.64 7.73
N THR A 27 -13.96 -1.39 8.71
CA THR A 27 -13.49 -2.77 8.98
C THR A 27 -13.96 -3.81 7.97
N ASP A 28 -14.94 -3.48 7.13
CA ASP A 28 -15.46 -4.32 6.05
C ASP A 28 -14.91 -3.96 4.66
N GLU A 29 -14.09 -2.91 4.58
CA GLU A 29 -13.46 -2.43 3.36
C GLU A 29 -12.05 -3.01 3.19
N THR A 30 -11.68 -3.34 1.94
CA THR A 30 -10.34 -3.86 1.62
C THR A 30 -9.92 -3.44 0.22
N VAL A 31 -8.62 -3.26 0.01
CA VAL A 31 -8.05 -3.09 -1.32
C VAL A 31 -7.80 -4.47 -1.94
N GLU A 32 -8.30 -4.70 -3.15
CA GLU A 32 -8.04 -5.93 -3.91
C GLU A 32 -6.90 -5.76 -4.91
N PHE A 33 -5.86 -6.60 -4.77
CA PHE A 33 -4.78 -6.71 -5.75
C PHE A 33 -4.97 -7.94 -6.62
N VAL A 34 -4.71 -7.80 -7.93
CA VAL A 34 -4.88 -8.86 -8.91
C VAL A 34 -3.57 -9.14 -9.66
N ALA A 35 -3.14 -10.39 -9.67
CA ALA A 35 -2.01 -10.87 -10.47
C ALA A 35 -2.46 -11.15 -11.91
N ALA A 36 -1.51 -11.13 -12.85
CA ALA A 36 -1.75 -11.52 -14.23
C ALA A 36 -1.45 -13.02 -14.46
N ALA A 37 -0.66 -13.34 -15.48
CA ALA A 37 -0.25 -14.71 -15.77
C ALA A 37 0.81 -15.22 -14.78
N ALA A 38 1.08 -16.53 -14.82
CA ALA A 38 2.08 -17.16 -13.98
C ALA A 38 3.45 -16.46 -14.12
N ASN A 39 4.05 -16.11 -12.98
CA ASN A 39 5.33 -15.44 -12.84
C ASN A 39 5.47 -14.13 -13.63
N THR A 40 4.35 -13.53 -14.06
CA THR A 40 4.30 -12.33 -14.87
C THR A 40 3.65 -11.21 -14.08
N TRP A 41 4.26 -10.02 -14.12
CA TRP A 41 3.70 -8.83 -13.48
C TRP A 41 2.38 -8.42 -14.14
N SER A 42 1.39 -8.08 -13.32
CA SER A 42 0.22 -7.34 -13.78
C SER A 42 0.62 -5.97 -14.33
N ALA A 43 -0.28 -5.36 -15.10
CA ALA A 43 -0.19 -3.94 -15.38
C ALA A 43 -0.23 -3.15 -14.07
N TRP A 44 0.39 -1.96 -14.08
CA TRP A 44 0.24 -1.02 -12.99
C TRP A 44 -1.21 -0.57 -12.90
N THR A 45 -1.76 -0.63 -11.69
CA THR A 45 -3.15 -0.24 -11.40
C THR A 45 -3.14 0.68 -10.20
N GLU A 46 -3.93 1.74 -10.23
CA GLU A 46 -4.05 2.66 -9.08
C GLU A 46 -4.62 1.90 -7.88
N ILE A 47 -4.13 2.22 -6.68
CA ILE A 47 -4.67 1.64 -5.44
C ILE A 47 -5.99 2.32 -5.12
N THR A 48 -7.07 1.55 -5.15
CA THR A 48 -8.43 2.01 -4.89
C THR A 48 -9.17 1.06 -3.97
N ASP A 49 -10.09 1.62 -3.20
CA ASP A 49 -11.17 0.90 -2.55
C ASP A 49 -12.50 1.45 -3.05
N GLY A 50 -13.19 0.65 -3.87
CA GLY A 50 -14.34 1.10 -4.64
C GLY A 50 -14.03 2.36 -5.47
N ALA A 51 -14.67 3.48 -5.14
CA ALA A 51 -14.49 4.78 -5.80
C ALA A 51 -13.42 5.66 -5.14
N VAL A 52 -12.89 5.27 -3.97
CA VAL A 52 -11.90 6.05 -3.21
C VAL A 52 -10.50 5.61 -3.63
N THR A 53 -9.67 6.55 -4.05
CA THR A 53 -8.26 6.28 -4.37
C THR A 53 -7.39 6.48 -3.13
N PHE A 54 -6.35 5.68 -2.97
CA PHE A 54 -5.36 5.93 -1.91
C PHE A 54 -4.66 7.28 -2.13
N THR A 55 -4.46 7.67 -3.39
CA THR A 55 -3.96 9.00 -3.80
C THR A 55 -4.74 10.14 -3.12
N SER A 56 -6.07 10.02 -2.98
CA SER A 56 -6.89 11.05 -2.34
C SER A 56 -6.52 11.31 -0.87
N LYS A 57 -6.00 10.30 -0.17
CA LYS A 57 -5.56 10.40 1.22
C LYS A 57 -4.31 11.25 1.36
N LEU A 58 -3.42 11.24 0.37
CA LEU A 58 -2.18 12.04 0.30
C LEU A 58 -2.32 13.21 -0.69
N SER A 59 -3.51 13.79 -0.83
CA SER A 59 -3.77 14.83 -1.84
C SER A 59 -3.17 16.20 -1.50
N THR A 60 -2.98 16.51 -0.22
CA THR A 60 -2.60 17.85 0.25
C THR A 60 -1.29 17.88 1.02
N ASN A 61 -0.89 16.76 1.63
CA ASN A 61 0.33 16.63 2.41
C ASN A 61 1.19 15.51 1.84
N ASP A 62 2.49 15.70 1.89
CA ASP A 62 3.45 14.63 1.65
C ASP A 62 3.28 13.56 2.75
N GLY A 63 3.69 12.32 2.47
CA GLY A 63 3.54 11.25 3.44
C GLY A 63 4.30 9.99 3.09
N HIS A 64 4.09 8.97 3.91
CA HIS A 64 4.71 7.65 3.73
C HIS A 64 3.73 6.53 4.01
N ILE A 65 3.89 5.44 3.24
CA ILE A 65 3.30 4.15 3.60
C ILE A 65 4.20 3.49 4.64
N SER A 66 3.66 3.27 5.82
CA SER A 66 4.34 2.67 6.98
C SER A 66 4.26 1.14 6.96
N ALA A 67 3.11 0.61 6.55
CA ALA A 67 2.90 -0.82 6.47
C ALA A 67 1.86 -1.18 5.41
N MET A 68 1.96 -2.42 4.93
CA MET A 68 0.92 -3.10 4.17
C MET A 68 0.64 -4.42 4.89
N VAL A 69 -0.64 -4.74 5.08
CA VAL A 69 -1.05 -5.99 5.71
C VAL A 69 -1.90 -6.77 4.73
N ILE A 70 -1.58 -8.04 4.57
CA ILE A 70 -2.31 -8.97 3.70
C ILE A 70 -3.26 -9.75 4.59
N GLU A 71 -4.56 -9.61 4.33
CA GLU A 71 -5.61 -10.22 5.15
C GLU A 71 -6.14 -11.51 4.54
N GLU A 72 -6.24 -11.56 3.21
CA GLU A 72 -6.83 -12.67 2.48
C GLU A 72 -6.09 -12.92 1.16
N VAL A 73 -6.07 -14.18 0.74
CA VAL A 73 -5.67 -14.60 -0.60
C VAL A 73 -6.70 -15.55 -1.17
N ASP A 74 -6.88 -15.52 -2.48
CA ASP A 74 -7.78 -16.46 -3.15
C ASP A 74 -7.19 -17.87 -3.28
N THR A 75 -5.86 -17.99 -3.31
CA THR A 75 -5.15 -19.25 -3.52
C THR A 75 -4.03 -19.40 -2.51
N VAL A 76 -4.22 -20.32 -1.58
CA VAL A 76 -3.22 -20.69 -0.58
C VAL A 76 -2.12 -21.58 -1.17
N ASP A 77 -1.02 -21.68 -0.44
CA ASP A 77 0.20 -22.43 -0.77
C ASP A 77 0.80 -22.01 -2.11
N LYS A 78 0.77 -20.70 -2.36
CA LYS A 78 1.35 -20.06 -3.54
C LYS A 78 2.18 -18.86 -3.16
N ARG A 79 3.19 -18.61 -3.99
CA ARG A 79 4.09 -17.46 -3.82
C ARG A 79 3.61 -16.29 -4.64
N TYR A 80 3.55 -15.16 -3.97
CA TYR A 80 3.13 -13.88 -4.54
C TYR A 80 4.25 -12.86 -4.39
N MET A 81 4.28 -11.90 -5.30
CA MET A 81 5.13 -10.72 -5.18
C MET A 81 4.33 -9.48 -5.56
N ILE A 82 4.37 -8.46 -4.70
CA ILE A 82 3.71 -7.17 -4.87
C ILE A 82 4.78 -6.10 -5.00
N GLU A 83 4.52 -5.15 -5.88
CA GLU A 83 5.20 -3.85 -5.86
C GLU A 83 4.19 -2.73 -5.69
N VAL A 84 4.59 -1.72 -4.93
CA VAL A 84 3.90 -0.43 -4.84
C VAL A 84 4.83 0.63 -5.42
N SER A 85 4.27 1.53 -6.21
CA SER A 85 5.00 2.63 -6.83
C SER A 85 4.23 3.95 -6.74
N THR A 86 4.93 5.05 -7.00
CA THR A 86 4.37 6.40 -7.04
C THR A 86 4.73 7.14 -8.33
N GLY A 87 3.85 8.04 -8.75
CA GLY A 87 4.07 8.98 -9.84
C GLY A 87 4.05 8.37 -11.24
N PRO A 88 4.16 9.20 -12.30
CA PRO A 88 3.96 8.79 -13.70
C PRO A 88 5.01 7.81 -14.22
N ASN A 89 6.17 7.74 -13.56
CA ASN A 89 7.27 6.84 -13.91
C ASN A 89 7.23 5.50 -13.16
N TYR A 90 6.22 5.28 -12.31
CA TYR A 90 6.11 4.10 -11.45
C TYR A 90 7.38 3.87 -10.62
N SER A 91 7.81 4.92 -9.91
CA SER A 91 8.95 4.84 -8.99
C SER A 91 8.62 3.87 -7.86
N ILE A 92 9.27 2.70 -7.87
CA ILE A 92 9.00 1.64 -6.88
C ILE A 92 9.39 2.14 -5.48
N ILE A 93 8.40 2.20 -4.59
CA ILE A 93 8.57 2.55 -3.17
C ILE A 93 8.63 1.31 -2.28
N SER A 94 8.12 0.19 -2.78
CA SER A 94 7.98 -1.03 -2.00
C SER A 94 7.95 -2.26 -2.89
N ARG A 95 8.66 -3.32 -2.50
CA ARG A 95 8.61 -4.63 -3.16
C ARG A 95 8.64 -5.72 -2.10
N HIS A 96 7.63 -6.59 -2.13
CA HIS A 96 7.48 -7.64 -1.13
C HIS A 96 7.08 -8.96 -1.76
N ARG A 97 7.62 -10.04 -1.20
CA ARG A 97 7.26 -11.41 -1.55
C ARG A 97 6.62 -12.05 -0.33
N PHE A 98 5.51 -12.74 -0.54
CA PHE A 98 4.81 -13.45 0.52
C PHE A 98 4.33 -14.82 0.05
N THR A 99 3.90 -15.62 1.00
CA THR A 99 3.25 -16.92 0.80
C THR A 99 2.22 -17.06 1.89
N SER A 100 1.04 -17.52 1.53
CA SER A 100 -0.07 -17.80 2.43
C SER A 100 -0.40 -19.28 2.37
N GLY A 101 -0.96 -19.84 3.44
CA GLY A 101 -1.36 -21.25 3.49
C GLY A 101 -0.68 -22.08 4.58
N ALA A 102 -0.89 -23.39 4.50
CA ALA A 102 -0.46 -24.39 5.47
C ALA A 102 0.74 -25.24 4.98
N ALA A 103 1.39 -24.82 3.89
CA ALA A 103 2.76 -25.20 3.61
C ALA A 103 3.59 -25.12 4.92
N PRO A 104 4.71 -25.86 5.07
CA PRO A 104 5.60 -25.74 6.24
C PRO A 104 6.30 -24.36 6.36
N ILE A 105 5.70 -23.34 5.77
CA ILE A 105 6.11 -21.95 5.62
C ILE A 105 4.98 -21.15 6.28
N LEU A 106 5.31 -20.51 7.40
CA LEU A 106 4.45 -19.80 8.37
C LEU A 106 3.12 -19.19 7.82
N PRO A 107 2.01 -19.28 8.58
CA PRO A 107 0.72 -18.72 8.19
C PRO A 107 0.80 -17.20 7.94
N ALA A 108 0.12 -16.73 6.89
CA ALA A 108 0.19 -15.35 6.43
C ALA A 108 -0.61 -14.38 7.31
N LEU A 109 -0.07 -14.06 8.48
CA LEU A 109 -0.20 -12.72 9.04
C LEU A 109 1.15 -12.03 8.81
N GLN A 110 1.37 -11.60 7.57
CA GLN A 110 2.63 -10.95 7.20
C GLN A 110 2.46 -9.44 7.36
N PHE A 111 2.93 -8.92 8.49
CA PHE A 111 3.07 -7.48 8.67
C PHE A 111 4.26 -7.01 7.83
N ILE A 112 3.97 -6.43 6.68
CA ILE A 112 5.00 -5.94 5.78
C ILE A 112 5.34 -4.52 6.19
N ARG A 113 6.52 -4.33 6.80
CA ARG A 113 7.07 -3.00 7.04
C ARG A 113 7.50 -2.40 5.71
N VAL A 114 6.83 -1.31 5.33
CA VAL A 114 7.19 -0.55 4.14
C VAL A 114 8.06 0.60 4.61
N ARG A 115 9.30 0.66 4.12
CA ARG A 115 10.16 1.83 4.28
C ARG A 115 10.04 2.65 3.01
N SER A 116 8.84 3.22 2.79
CA SER A 116 8.58 3.94 1.54
C SER A 116 9.51 5.15 1.46
N LYS A 117 9.88 5.52 0.23
CA LYS A 117 10.33 6.89 0.00
C LYS A 117 9.17 7.86 0.26
N LEU A 118 9.51 9.13 0.46
CA LEU A 118 8.53 10.21 0.55
C LEU A 118 7.62 10.13 -0.68
N ILE A 119 6.31 10.16 -0.44
CA ILE A 119 5.30 10.26 -1.47
C ILE A 119 4.87 11.72 -1.47
N HIS A 120 5.05 12.39 -2.60
CA HIS A 120 4.68 13.79 -2.70
C HIS A 120 3.16 13.93 -2.84
N ALA A 121 2.64 15.03 -2.29
CA ALA A 121 1.22 15.33 -2.31
C ALA A 121 0.64 15.25 -3.73
N GLY A 122 -0.44 14.47 -3.88
CA GLY A 122 -1.15 14.29 -5.13
C GLY A 122 -0.52 13.31 -6.13
N GLU A 123 0.62 12.68 -5.82
CA GLU A 123 1.17 11.63 -6.68
C GLU A 123 0.29 10.37 -6.64
N THR A 124 -0.06 9.86 -7.83
CA THR A 124 -0.81 8.61 -7.92
C THR A 124 0.01 7.43 -7.42
N ILE A 125 -0.63 6.61 -6.58
CA ILE A 125 -0.03 5.43 -5.99
C ILE A 125 -0.56 4.19 -6.71
N TYR A 126 0.35 3.38 -7.22
CA TYR A 126 0.03 2.19 -8.01
C TYR A 126 0.52 0.92 -7.33
N TYR A 127 -0.14 -0.18 -7.66
CA TYR A 127 0.36 -1.52 -7.39
C TYR A 127 0.55 -2.33 -8.67
N ARG A 128 1.37 -3.37 -8.57
CA ARG A 128 1.32 -4.53 -9.46
C ARG A 128 1.63 -5.80 -8.68
N MET A 129 1.09 -6.92 -9.15
CA MET A 129 1.28 -8.21 -8.50
C MET A 129 1.61 -9.31 -9.51
N LYS A 130 2.40 -10.29 -9.08
CA LYS A 130 2.57 -11.57 -9.78
C LYS A 130 2.42 -12.74 -8.82
N CYS A 131 1.94 -13.87 -9.33
CA CYS A 131 1.81 -15.13 -8.61
C CYS A 131 2.53 -16.24 -9.38
N GLU A 132 3.05 -17.26 -8.69
CA GLU A 132 3.68 -18.41 -9.35
C GLU A 132 2.69 -19.27 -10.15
N GLN A 133 1.40 -19.22 -9.82
CA GLN A 133 0.33 -19.91 -10.55
C GLN A 133 -0.35 -18.99 -11.56
N ALA A 134 -0.78 -19.56 -12.69
CA ALA A 134 -1.54 -18.86 -13.72
C ALA A 134 -2.97 -18.51 -13.26
N GLY A 135 -3.50 -17.42 -13.82
CA GLY A 135 -4.86 -16.94 -13.59
C GLY A 135 -4.90 -15.68 -12.71
N PRO A 136 -6.05 -14.98 -12.67
CA PRO A 136 -6.19 -13.71 -11.97
C PRO A 136 -6.21 -13.91 -10.45
N LYS A 137 -5.04 -14.19 -9.87
CA LYS A 137 -4.92 -14.47 -8.44
C LYS A 137 -5.06 -13.20 -7.63
N LYS A 138 -5.83 -13.25 -6.55
CA LYS A 138 -6.24 -12.07 -5.78
C LYS A 138 -5.70 -12.10 -4.35
N CYS A 139 -5.41 -10.93 -3.81
CA CYS A 139 -5.23 -10.76 -2.38
C CYS A 139 -5.89 -9.47 -1.90
N LYS A 140 -6.38 -9.49 -0.65
CA LYS A 140 -6.95 -8.33 0.02
C LYS A 140 -5.95 -7.75 1.00
N VAL A 141 -5.80 -6.43 0.97
CA VAL A 141 -4.83 -5.71 1.77
C VAL A 141 -5.43 -4.45 2.39
N TYR A 142 -4.82 -4.01 3.48
CA TYR A 142 -4.93 -2.63 3.96
C TYR A 142 -3.54 -2.01 4.15
N PHE A 143 -3.51 -0.70 4.16
CA PHE A 143 -2.31 0.11 4.32
C PHE A 143 -2.34 0.87 5.63
N ARG A 144 -1.16 1.09 6.19
CA ARG A 144 -0.93 2.13 7.19
C ARG A 144 -0.08 3.23 6.61
N TYR A 145 -0.42 4.47 6.89
CA TYR A 145 0.32 5.64 6.39
C TYR A 145 0.34 6.77 7.43
N HIS A 146 1.24 7.72 7.24
CA HIS A 146 1.28 8.96 8.01
C HIS A 146 1.67 10.13 7.11
N PHE A 147 1.33 11.34 7.56
CA PHE A 147 1.66 12.59 6.90
C PHE A 147 2.98 13.16 7.41
N HIS A 148 3.56 14.06 6.61
CA HIS A 148 4.60 15.00 7.03
C HIS A 148 4.04 16.42 7.13
#